data_AF-A0A9D5KX88-F1
#
_entry.id   AF-A0A9D5KX88-F1
#
_cell.length_a   1.000
_cell.length_b   1.000
_cell.length_c   1.000
_cell.angle_alpha   90.00
_cell.angle_beta   90.00
_cell.angle_gamma   90.00
#
_symmetry.space_group_name_H-M   'P 1'
#
loop_
_entity.id
_entity.type
_entity.pdbx_description
1 polymer ?
#
loop_
_entity_poly.entity_id
_entity_poly.type
_entity_poly.pdbx_seq_one_letter_code
_entity_poly.pdbx_strand_id
1 'polypeptide(L)'
;MKTFSSNDILDRLKTALSISSDKELGDILGISKAAVSNWRKRNSIDLERVFSVCEHINFDWLITGRGNMTHEVKSETVNQSNSELMDRIVSQAEEIGRLKERNTQLEKEKMQLEMEISRGISPQEAARVFTHTPEHQNV
;
A
#
# COMPACT_ATOMS: atom_id res chain seq x y z
N MET A 1 -5.83 -37.56 22.99
CA MET A 1 -5.50 -36.76 21.79
C MET A 1 -6.78 -36.64 20.97
N LYS A 2 -7.31 -35.43 20.71
CA LYS A 2 -8.50 -35.28 19.85
C LYS A 2 -8.05 -35.53 18.41
N THR A 3 -8.55 -36.58 17.76
CA THR A 3 -8.30 -36.85 16.35
C THR A 3 -9.33 -36.07 15.53
N PHE A 4 -8.87 -35.34 14.51
CA PHE A 4 -9.77 -34.63 13.60
C PHE A 4 -10.25 -35.58 12.50
N SER A 5 -11.55 -35.62 12.23
CA SER A 5 -12.07 -36.49 11.20
C SER A 5 -12.01 -35.82 9.83
N SER A 6 -11.74 -36.62 8.80
CA SER A 6 -11.82 -36.19 7.40
C SER A 6 -13.21 -35.67 7.05
N ASN A 7 -14.26 -36.21 7.68
CA ASN A 7 -15.61 -35.73 7.45
C ASN A 7 -15.77 -34.27 7.92
N ASP A 8 -15.35 -33.97 9.15
CA ASP A 8 -15.48 -32.62 9.72
C ASP A 8 -14.69 -31.59 8.89
N ILE A 9 -13.49 -31.96 8.44
CA ILE A 9 -12.63 -31.08 7.64
C ILE A 9 -13.27 -30.82 6.28
N LEU A 10 -13.74 -31.87 5.59
CA LEU A 10 -14.37 -31.72 4.27
C LEU A 10 -15.72 -30.98 4.36
N ASP A 11 -16.47 -31.14 5.45
CA ASP A 11 -17.72 -30.42 5.64
C ASP A 11 -17.49 -28.93 5.95
N ARG A 12 -16.49 -28.60 6.77
CA ARG A 12 -16.05 -27.20 6.95
C ARG A 12 -15.51 -26.59 5.65
N LEU A 13 -14.78 -27.37 4.87
CA LEU A 13 -14.28 -26.93 3.56
C LEU A 13 -15.44 -26.60 2.62
N LYS A 14 -16.47 -27.45 2.56
CA LYS A 14 -17.68 -27.17 1.76
C LYS A 14 -18.37 -25.88 2.21
N THR A 15 -18.50 -25.67 3.52
CA THR A 15 -19.06 -24.44 4.08
C THR A 15 -18.24 -23.22 3.68
N ALA A 16 -16.92 -23.28 3.81
CA ALA A 16 -16.04 -22.17 3.47
C ALA A 16 -16.01 -21.84 1.96
N LEU A 17 -16.17 -22.87 1.11
CA LEU A 17 -16.27 -22.72 -0.35
C LEU A 17 -17.71 -22.44 -0.84
N SER A 18 -18.69 -22.37 0.07
CA SER A 18 -20.12 -22.18 -0.25
C SER A 18 -20.70 -23.20 -1.24
N ILE A 19 -20.26 -24.45 -1.14
CA ILE A 19 -20.74 -25.57 -1.96
C ILE A 19 -21.52 -26.58 -1.11
N SER A 20 -22.38 -27.37 -1.77
CA SER A 20 -23.27 -28.29 -1.05
C SER A 20 -22.96 -29.77 -1.31
N SER A 21 -22.25 -30.09 -2.40
CA SER A 21 -22.04 -31.48 -2.83
C SER A 21 -20.58 -31.91 -2.87
N ASP A 22 -20.35 -33.20 -2.56
CA ASP A 22 -19.03 -33.84 -2.71
C ASP A 22 -18.60 -33.95 -4.19
N LYS A 23 -19.53 -33.74 -5.14
CA LYS A 23 -19.21 -33.64 -6.57
C LYS A 23 -18.48 -32.33 -6.84
N GLU A 24 -19.09 -31.20 -6.46
CA GLU A 24 -18.48 -29.87 -6.61
C GLU A 24 -17.14 -29.79 -5.88
N LEU A 25 -17.05 -30.39 -4.69
CA LEU A 25 -15.80 -30.45 -3.95
C LEU A 25 -14.72 -31.23 -4.71
N GLY A 26 -15.09 -32.35 -5.35
CA GLY A 26 -14.19 -33.10 -6.21
C GLY A 26 -13.73 -32.28 -7.42
N ASP A 27 -14.66 -31.59 -8.09
CA ASP A 27 -14.37 -30.76 -9.24
C ASP A 27 -13.38 -29.63 -8.90
N ILE A 28 -13.55 -28.97 -7.74
CA ILE A 28 -12.64 -27.93 -7.22
C ILE A 28 -11.26 -28.50 -6.88
N LEU A 29 -11.21 -29.67 -6.24
CA LEU A 29 -9.96 -30.33 -5.84
C LEU A 29 -9.27 -31.10 -6.99
N GLY A 30 -9.86 -31.14 -8.18
CA GLY A 30 -9.34 -31.90 -9.33
C GLY A 30 -9.36 -33.43 -9.11
N ILE A 31 -10.32 -33.95 -8.35
CA ILE A 31 -10.49 -35.38 -8.07
C ILE A 31 -11.94 -35.84 -8.29
N SER A 32 -12.14 -37.14 -8.45
CA SER A 32 -13.51 -37.66 -8.60
C SER A 32 -14.31 -37.58 -7.30
N LYS A 33 -15.64 -37.46 -7.40
CA LYS A 33 -16.58 -37.64 -6.27
C LYS A 33 -16.33 -38.96 -5.51
N ALA A 34 -15.95 -40.02 -6.23
CA ALA A 34 -15.63 -41.32 -5.61
C ALA A 34 -14.38 -41.24 -4.73
N ALA A 35 -13.36 -40.47 -5.13
CA ALA A 35 -12.18 -40.21 -4.31
C ALA A 35 -12.52 -39.45 -3.02
N VAL A 36 -13.34 -38.40 -3.11
CA VAL A 36 -13.85 -37.67 -1.92
C VAL A 36 -14.61 -38.61 -0.99
N SER A 37 -15.49 -39.45 -1.52
CA SER A 37 -16.21 -40.45 -0.72
C SER A 37 -15.27 -41.47 -0.06
N ASN A 38 -14.21 -41.88 -0.75
CA ASN A 38 -13.21 -42.79 -0.20
C ASN A 38 -12.39 -42.14 0.92
N TRP A 39 -12.03 -40.86 0.79
CA TRP A 39 -11.39 -40.10 1.86
C TRP A 39 -12.24 -40.06 3.13
N ARG A 40 -13.54 -39.79 2.99
CA ARG A 40 -14.51 -39.82 4.10
C ARG A 40 -14.58 -41.20 4.78
N LYS A 41 -14.68 -42.27 3.99
CA LYS A 41 -14.79 -43.65 4.50
C LYS A 41 -13.52 -44.12 5.22
N ARG A 42 -12.35 -43.78 4.67
CA ARG A 42 -11.04 -44.18 5.22
C ARG A 42 -10.53 -43.25 6.30
N ASN A 43 -11.23 -42.13 6.54
CA ASN A 43 -10.77 -41.07 7.43
C ASN A 43 -9.33 -40.63 7.13
N SER A 44 -9.00 -40.48 5.84
CA SER A 44 -7.68 -40.10 5.35
C SER A 44 -7.85 -39.18 4.15
N ILE A 45 -7.37 -37.94 4.28
CA ILE A 45 -7.43 -36.89 3.26
C ILE A 45 -6.03 -36.44 2.90
N ASP A 46 -5.88 -35.95 1.67
CA ASP A 46 -4.70 -35.22 1.24
C ASP A 46 -4.81 -33.77 1.68
N LEU A 47 -4.12 -33.42 2.77
CA LEU A 47 -4.14 -32.08 3.34
C LEU A 47 -3.49 -31.04 2.41
N GLU A 48 -2.47 -31.43 1.64
CA GLU A 48 -1.79 -30.53 0.70
C GLU A 48 -2.78 -30.09 -0.39
N ARG A 49 -3.52 -31.05 -0.94
CA ARG A 49 -4.59 -30.77 -1.91
C ARG A 49 -5.72 -29.95 -1.29
N VAL A 50 -6.15 -30.25 -0.07
CA VAL A 50 -7.16 -29.43 0.62
C VAL A 50 -6.69 -27.98 0.82
N PHE A 51 -5.45 -27.77 1.24
CA PHE A 51 -4.91 -26.43 1.47
C PHE A 51 -4.66 -25.65 0.17
N SER A 52 -4.44 -26.34 -0.95
CA SER A 52 -4.25 -25.68 -2.25
C SER A 52 -5.44 -24.84 -2.72
N VAL A 53 -6.64 -25.08 -2.19
CA VAL A 53 -7.87 -24.34 -2.54
C VAL A 53 -8.31 -23.35 -1.45
N CYS A 54 -7.49 -23.17 -0.41
CA CYS A 54 -7.82 -22.40 0.78
C CYS A 54 -7.12 -21.02 0.79
N GLU A 55 -7.43 -20.15 -0.16
CA GLU A 55 -6.74 -18.84 -0.28
C GLU A 55 -7.04 -17.88 0.89
N HIS A 56 -8.26 -17.90 1.41
CA HIS A 56 -8.71 -17.00 2.49
C HIS A 56 -9.24 -17.74 3.72
N ILE A 57 -9.02 -19.05 3.79
CA ILE A 57 -9.56 -19.92 4.84
C ILE A 57 -8.48 -20.14 5.89
N ASN A 58 -8.83 -19.89 7.15
CA ASN A 58 -7.96 -20.17 8.28
C ASN A 58 -7.81 -21.69 8.48
N PHE A 59 -6.58 -22.20 8.36
CA PHE A 59 -6.29 -23.62 8.48
C PHE A 59 -6.57 -24.18 9.88
N ASP A 60 -6.32 -23.40 10.94
CA ASP A 60 -6.62 -23.84 12.31
C ASP A 60 -8.12 -24.03 12.50
N TRP A 61 -8.94 -23.13 11.94
CA TRP A 61 -10.39 -23.31 11.94
C TRP A 61 -10.81 -24.52 11.10
N LEU A 62 -10.22 -24.68 9.91
CA LEU A 62 -10.55 -25.77 9.02
C LEU A 62 -10.27 -27.15 9.66
N ILE A 63 -9.13 -27.29 10.34
CA ILE A 63 -8.73 -28.54 10.98
C ILE A 63 -9.42 -28.74 12.33
N THR A 64 -9.49 -27.69 13.15
CA THR A 64 -9.89 -27.83 14.56
C THR A 64 -11.34 -27.44 14.84
N GLY A 65 -11.99 -26.72 13.93
CA GLY A 65 -13.31 -26.12 14.10
C GLY A 65 -13.35 -24.95 15.08
N ARG A 66 -12.19 -24.43 15.53
CA ARG A 66 -12.08 -23.34 16.50
C ARG A 66 -11.55 -22.07 15.85
N GLY A 67 -11.97 -20.91 16.37
CA GLY A 67 -11.61 -19.60 15.85
C GLY A 67 -12.48 -19.17 14.67
N ASN A 68 -11.97 -18.22 13.89
CA ASN A 68 -12.69 -17.65 12.75
C ASN A 68 -12.38 -18.41 11.46
N MET A 69 -13.39 -18.55 10.61
CA MET A 69 -13.30 -19.25 9.32
C MET A 69 -12.30 -18.62 8.37
N THR A 70 -12.25 -17.29 8.34
CA THR A 70 -11.32 -16.52 7.52
C THR A 70 -10.23 -15.91 8.39
N HIS A 71 -9.12 -15.54 7.77
CA HIS A 71 -8.15 -14.67 8.43
C HIS A 71 -8.81 -13.31 8.66
N GLU A 72 -9.25 -13.03 9.88
CA GLU A 72 -9.59 -11.66 10.26
C GLU A 72 -8.32 -10.82 10.15
N VAL A 73 -8.27 -9.97 9.13
CA VAL A 73 -7.44 -8.77 9.20
C VAL A 73 -8.04 -7.98 10.36
N LYS A 74 -7.39 -7.99 11.52
CA LYS A 74 -7.81 -7.20 12.69
C LYS A 74 -8.00 -5.75 12.23
N SER A 75 -9.27 -5.36 12.05
CA SER A 75 -9.65 -4.07 11.50
C SER A 75 -9.22 -2.91 12.41
N GLU A 76 -9.00 -3.18 13.70
CA GLU A 76 -8.60 -2.20 14.70
C GLU A 76 -7.20 -1.61 14.43
N THR A 77 -6.21 -2.43 14.09
CA THR A 77 -4.85 -1.93 13.75
C THR A 77 -4.85 -1.16 12.44
N VAL A 78 -5.64 -1.62 11.46
CA VAL A 78 -5.77 -0.96 10.16
C VAL A 78 -6.45 0.41 10.30
N ASN A 79 -7.54 0.49 11.07
CA ASN A 79 -8.27 1.74 11.29
C ASN A 79 -7.43 2.79 12.01
N GLN A 80 -6.65 2.40 13.02
CA GLN A 80 -5.75 3.32 13.71
C GLN A 80 -4.64 3.82 12.78
N SER A 81 -4.00 2.91 12.01
CA SER A 81 -3.00 3.30 11.03
C SER A 81 -3.55 4.20 9.92
N ASN A 82 -4.79 3.97 9.48
CA ASN A 82 -5.44 4.79 8.47
C ASN A 82 -5.77 6.19 9.00
N SER A 83 -6.17 6.32 10.27
CA SER A 83 -6.38 7.62 10.91
C SER A 83 -5.08 8.43 10.98
N GLU A 84 -3.99 7.80 11.42
CA GLU A 84 -2.67 8.45 11.50
C GLU A 84 -2.15 8.85 10.11
N LEU A 85 -2.39 8.02 9.09
CA LEU A 85 -2.05 8.34 7.71
C LEU A 85 -2.86 9.52 7.18
N MET A 86 -4.17 9.58 7.48
CA MET A 86 -5.03 10.71 7.08
C MET A 86 -4.57 12.02 7.72
N ASP A 87 -4.25 12.03 9.01
CA ASP A 87 -3.75 13.23 9.70
C ASP A 87 -2.44 13.75 9.07
N ARG A 88 -1.53 12.83 8.69
CA ARG A 88 -0.30 13.18 7.98
C ARG A 88 -0.56 13.77 6.60
N ILE A 89 -1.52 13.23 5.84
CA ILE A 89 -1.88 13.73 4.51
C ILE A 89 -2.44 15.15 4.61
N VAL A 90 -3.33 15.41 5.58
CA VAL A 90 -3.92 16.73 5.80
C VAL A 90 -2.83 17.74 6.16
N SER A 91 -1.96 17.42 7.12
CA SER A 91 -0.86 18.29 7.53
C SER A 91 0.09 18.63 6.37
N GLN A 92 0.40 17.65 5.52
CA GLN A 92 1.22 17.88 4.33
C GLN A 92 0.54 18.78 3.30
N ALA A 93 -0.77 18.62 3.08
CA ALA A 93 -1.52 19.46 2.15
C ALA A 93 -1.52 20.94 2.57
N GLU A 94 -1.67 21.21 3.87
CA GLU A 94 -1.56 22.56 4.41
C GLU A 94 -0.17 23.15 4.23
N GLU A 95 0.88 22.37 4.49
CA GLU A 95 2.26 22.81 4.31
C GLU A 95 2.58 23.11 2.84
N ILE A 96 2.11 22.27 1.91
CA ILE A 96 2.21 22.53 0.48
C ILE A 96 1.53 23.85 0.11
N GLY A 97 0.38 24.17 0.71
CA GLY A 97 -0.30 25.45 0.54
C GLY A 97 0.57 26.64 0.95
N ARG A 98 1.11 26.61 2.18
CA ARG A 98 1.99 27.65 2.72
C ARG A 98 3.26 27.83 1.89
N LEU A 99 3.89 26.74 1.49
CA LEU A 99 5.12 26.77 0.69
C LEU A 99 4.87 27.38 -0.71
N LYS A 100 3.75 27.05 -1.35
CA LYS A 100 3.36 27.64 -2.64
C LYS A 100 3.14 29.14 -2.54
N GLU A 101 2.48 29.60 -1.48
CA GLU A 101 2.27 31.02 -1.24
C GLU A 101 3.60 31.76 -1.02
N ARG A 102 4.50 31.19 -0.21
CA ARG A 102 5.83 31.77 0.00
C ARG A 102 6.67 31.83 -1.27
N ASN A 103 6.63 30.81 -2.12
CA ASN A 103 7.29 30.85 -3.43
C ASN A 103 6.73 31.97 -4.30
N THR A 104 5.40 32.13 -4.36
CA THR A 104 4.76 33.21 -5.13
C THR A 104 5.20 34.59 -4.63
N GLN A 105 5.34 34.76 -3.32
CA GLN A 105 5.80 36.02 -2.73
C GLN A 105 7.28 36.29 -3.04
N LEU A 106 8.13 35.27 -2.91
CA LEU A 106 9.56 35.37 -3.25
C LEU A 106 9.77 35.71 -4.73
N GLU A 107 8.97 35.15 -5.63
CA GLU A 107 9.01 35.49 -7.07
C GLU A 107 8.64 36.95 -7.32
N LYS A 108 7.65 37.50 -6.60
CA LYS A 108 7.30 38.93 -6.68
C LYS A 108 8.41 39.83 -6.15
N GLU A 109 8.98 39.49 -5.00
CA GLU A 109 10.09 40.26 -4.40
C GLU A 109 11.32 40.27 -5.31
N LYS A 110 11.66 39.11 -5.88
CA LYS A 110 12.74 39.01 -6.87
C LYS A 110 12.49 39.93 -8.06
N MET A 111 11.27 39.92 -8.62
CA MET A 111 10.91 40.78 -9.75
C MET A 111 10.99 42.27 -9.40
N GLN A 112 10.59 42.65 -8.18
CA GLN A 112 10.69 44.04 -7.72
C GLN A 112 12.13 44.53 -7.63
N LEU A 113 13.01 43.72 -7.01
CA LEU A 113 14.43 44.04 -6.90
C LEU A 113 15.10 44.15 -8.28
N GLU A 114 14.78 43.25 -9.21
CA GLU A 114 15.28 43.32 -10.59
C GLU A 114 14.85 44.62 -11.29
N MET A 115 13.61 45.07 -11.09
CA MET A 115 13.14 46.36 -11.62
C MET A 115 13.86 47.56 -10.98
N GLU A 116 14.12 47.53 -9.68
CA GLU A 116 14.82 48.60 -8.96
C GLU A 116 16.28 48.73 -9.43
N ILE A 117 16.98 47.60 -9.59
CA ILE A 117 18.34 47.58 -10.16
C ILE A 117 18.33 48.16 -11.58
N SER A 118 17.35 47.79 -12.40
CA SER A 118 17.22 48.32 -13.77
C SER A 118 16.89 49.82 -13.80
N ARG A 119 16.27 50.38 -12.76
CA ARG A 119 15.95 51.82 -12.65
C ARG A 119 17.09 52.64 -12.04
N GLY A 120 17.89 52.03 -11.16
CA GLY A 120 19.00 52.68 -10.47
C GLY A 120 20.27 52.85 -11.29
N ILE A 121 20.45 52.08 -12.38
CA ILE A 121 21.58 52.25 -13.29
C ILE A 121 21.27 53.38 -14.28
N SER A 122 21.65 54.60 -13.94
CA SER A 122 21.71 55.69 -14.92
C SER A 122 22.78 55.35 -15.98
N PRO A 123 22.54 55.60 -17.29
CA PRO A 123 23.54 55.38 -18.35
C PRO A 123 24.90 56.04 -18.07
N GLN A 124 24.93 57.07 -17.21
CA GLN A 124 26.14 57.79 -16.82
C GLN A 124 27.04 57.03 -15.84
N GLU A 125 26.51 56.08 -15.04
CA GLU A 125 27.30 55.30 -14.08
C GLU A 125 27.93 54.06 -14.73
N ALA A 126 27.27 53.45 -15.72
CA ALA A 126 27.84 52.36 -16.51
C ALA A 126 29.11 52.77 -17.28
N ALA A 127 29.21 54.04 -17.70
CA ALA A 127 30.37 54.57 -18.42
C ALA A 127 31.61 54.81 -17.51
N ARG A 128 31.43 55.04 -16.21
CA ARG A 128 32.56 55.31 -15.28
C ARG A 128 33.31 54.05 -14.86
N VAL A 129 32.68 52.88 -14.92
CA VAL A 129 33.30 51.60 -14.54
C VAL A 129 34.31 51.12 -15.60
N PHE A 130 34.26 51.64 -16.84
CA PHE A 130 35.09 51.20 -17.96
C PHE A 130 36.19 52.18 -18.42
N THR A 131 36.40 53.34 -17.77
CA THR A 131 37.38 54.35 -18.22
C THR A 131 38.63 54.50 -17.34
N HIS A 132 39.05 53.45 -16.62
CA HIS A 132 40.40 53.41 -16.03
C HIS A 132 41.19 52.24 -16.62
N THR A 133 41.66 52.42 -17.85
CA THR A 133 42.88 51.75 -18.33
C THR A 133 44.07 52.36 -17.58
N PRO A 134 44.87 51.57 -16.83
CA PRO A 134 46.09 52.08 -16.26
C PRO A 134 47.10 52.32 -17.39
N GLU A 135 47.46 53.58 -17.63
CA GLU A 135 48.62 53.90 -18.47
C GLU A 135 49.88 53.37 -17.79
N HIS A 136 50.51 52.38 -18.43
CA HIS A 136 51.88 52.00 -18.16
C HIS A 136 52.79 53.19 -18.46
N GLN A 137 53.38 53.80 -17.43
CA GLN A 137 54.62 54.57 -17.60
C GLN A 137 55.81 53.73 -17.19
N ASN A 138 56.57 53.35 -18.22
CA ASN A 138 57.94 52.89 -18.18
C ASN A 138 58.88 54.02 -17.71
N VAL A 139 60.01 53.56 -17.15
CA VAL A 139 61.30 54.21 -16.83
C VAL A 139 61.48 54.58 -15.36
#